data_AF-B5X8A2-F1
#
_entry.id   AF-B5X8A2-F1
#
_cell.length_a   1.000
_cell.length_b   1.000
_cell.length_c   1.000
_cell.angle_alpha   90.00
_cell.angle_beta   90.00
_cell.angle_gamma   90.00
#
_symmetry.space_group_name_H-M   'P 1'
#
loop_
_entity.id
_entity.type
_entity.pdbx_description
1 polymer ?
#
loop_
_entity_poly.entity_id
_entity_poly.type
_entity_poly.pdbx_seq_one_letter_code
_entity_poly.pdbx_strand_id
1 'polypeptide(L)' 'MDDKVFTKELDQWVEQLNECKQLSENQVRTLCEKAKEILTKESNVQEVRCPVTVCI' A
#
# COMPACT_ATOMS: atom_id res chain seq x y z
N MET A 1 -10.45 -15.75 6.97
CA MET A 1 -11.39 -15.41 5.87
C MET A 1 -11.42 -13.89 5.62
N ASP A 2 -10.40 -13.18 6.11
CA ASP A 2 -10.47 -11.75 6.42
C ASP A 2 -9.58 -10.91 5.49
N ASP A 3 -8.50 -11.50 4.99
CA ASP A 3 -7.57 -10.84 4.05
C ASP A 3 -8.24 -10.50 2.71
N LYS A 4 -9.15 -11.36 2.23
CA LYS A 4 -9.81 -11.20 0.94
C LYS A 4 -10.77 -9.99 0.91
N VAL A 5 -11.37 -9.67 2.05
CA VAL A 5 -12.22 -8.48 2.21
C VAL A 5 -11.36 -7.22 2.21
N PHE A 6 -10.24 -7.27 2.92
CA PHE A 6 -9.31 -6.15 3.02
C PHE A 6 -8.62 -5.83 1.68
N THR A 7 -8.23 -6.84 0.89
CA THR A 7 -7.70 -6.63 -0.47
C THR A 7 -8.70 -5.91 -1.37
N LYS A 8 -9.98 -6.27 -1.29
CA LYS A 8 -11.04 -5.62 -2.09
C LYS A 8 -11.21 -4.14 -1.73
N GLU A 9 -11.09 -3.79 -0.45
CA GLU A 9 -11.14 -2.40 0.01
C GLU A 9 -9.92 -1.60 -0.47
N LEU A 10 -8.72 -2.19 -0.44
CA LEU A 10 -7.52 -1.58 -1.00
C LEU A 10 -7.62 -1.31 -2.50
N ASP A 11 -8.15 -2.27 -3.27
CA ASP A 11 -8.36 -2.10 -4.71
C ASP A 11 -9.26 -0.89 -5.01
N GLN A 12 -10.31 -0.70 -4.20
CA GLN A 12 -11.19 0.47 -4.30
C GLN A 12 -10.46 1.78 -3.97
N TRP A 13 -9.59 1.79 -2.95
CA TRP A 13 -8.80 2.97 -2.61
C TRP A 13 -7.84 3.35 -3.74
N VAL A 14 -7.25 2.36 -4.42
CA VAL A 14 -6.38 2.58 -5.58
C VAL A 14 -7.17 3.19 -6.73
N GLU A 15 -8.37 2.66 -7.04
CA GLU A 15 -9.25 3.22 -8.08
C GLU A 15 -9.63 4.68 -7.76
N GLN A 16 -10.03 4.96 -6.52
CA GLN A 16 -10.36 6.31 -6.06
C GLN A 16 -9.18 7.28 -6.21
N LEU A 17 -7.97 6.87 -5.83
CA LEU A 17 -6.76 7.70 -5.94
C LEU A 17 -6.34 7.93 -7.40
N ASN A 18 -6.54 6.94 -8.29
CA ASN A 18 -6.32 7.10 -9.72
C ASN A 18 -7.24 8.15 -10.35
N GLU A 19 -8.46 8.33 -9.81
CA GLU A 19 -9.36 9.44 -10.17
C GLU A 19 -9.01 10.78 -9.49
N CYS A 20 -7.84 10.86 -8.84
CA CYS A 20 -7.38 12.03 -8.07
C CYS A 20 -8.31 12.42 -6.90
N LYS A 21 -9.05 11.46 -6.33
CA LYS A 21 -9.89 11.67 -5.14
C LYS A 21 -9.14 11.26 -3.89
N GLN A 22 -8.94 12.19 -2.96
CA GLN A 22 -8.22 11.92 -1.70
C GLN A 22 -8.96 10.90 -0.81
N LEU A 23 -8.22 10.13 -0.02
CA LEU A 23 -8.76 9.29 1.05
C LEU A 23 -9.09 10.14 2.29
N SER A 24 -10.01 9.65 3.12
CA SER A 24 -10.30 10.27 4.42
C SER A 24 -9.17 10.03 5.42
N GLU A 25 -9.06 10.85 6.46
CA GLU A 25 -8.02 10.72 7.50
C GLU A 25 -7.98 9.31 8.12
N ASN A 26 -9.15 8.73 8.40
CA ASN A 26 -9.25 7.39 8.97
C ASN A 26 -8.71 6.31 8.01
N GLN A 27 -9.01 6.43 6.71
CA GLN A 27 -8.50 5.50 5.70
C GLN A 27 -6.98 5.63 5.55
N VAL A 28 -6.46 6.86 5.52
CA VAL A 28 -5.01 7.12 5.50
C VAL A 28 -4.33 6.53 6.74
N ARG A 29 -4.90 6.72 7.92
CA ARG A 29 -4.37 6.15 9.16
C ARG A 29 -4.28 4.63 9.10
N THR A 30 -5.36 3.96 8.69
CA THR A 30 -5.39 2.49 8.53
C THR A 30 -4.39 2.02 7.47
N LEU A 31 -4.27 2.73 6.35
CA LEU A 31 -3.31 2.43 5.30
C LEU A 31 -1.87 2.53 5.82
N CYS A 32 -1.53 3.61 6.51
CA CYS A 32 -0.19 3.86 7.04
C CYS A 32 0.21 2.86 8.11
N GLU A 33 -0.69 2.46 9.01
CA GLU A 33 -0.38 1.45 10.04
C GLU A 33 -0.06 0.09 9.42
N LYS A 34 -0.78 -0.31 8.37
CA LYS A 34 -0.46 -1.54 7.63
C LYS A 34 0.83 -1.43 6.84
N ALA A 35 1.08 -0.29 6.19
CA ALA A 35 2.34 -0.05 5.49
C ALA A 35 3.52 -0.13 6.47
N LYS A 36 3.41 0.46 7.66
CA LYS A 36 4.42 0.36 8.72
C LYS A 36 4.72 -1.09 9.10
N GLU A 37 3.70 -1.91 9.29
CA GLU A 37 3.88 -3.32 9.67
C GLU A 37 4.69 -4.11 8.62
N ILE A 38 4.50 -3.78 7.35
CA ILE A 38 5.23 -4.38 6.22
C ILE A 38 6.66 -3.82 6.16
N LEU A 39 6.81 -2.50 6.09
CA LEU A 39 8.10 -1.83 5.91
C LEU A 39 9.06 -2.02 7.10
N THR A 40 8.54 -2.22 8.32
CA THR A 40 9.39 -2.51 9.50
C THR A 40 10.11 -3.87 9.38
N LYS A 41 9.61 -4.78 8.54
CA LYS A 41 10.24 -6.09 8.29
C LYS A 41 11.31 -6.02 7.19
N GLU A 42 11.43 -4.90 6.49
CA GLU A 42 12.43 -4.69 5.43
C GLU A 42 13.77 -4.21 6.00
N SER A 43 14.84 -4.50 5.27
CA SER A 43 16.20 -4.06 5.66
C SER A 43 16.48 -2.64 5.16
N ASN A 44 17.37 -1.91 5.84
CA ASN A 44 17.85 -0.60 5.38
C ASN A 44 18.40 -0.62 3.94
N VAL A 45 18.92 -1.78 3.52
CA VAL A 45 19.25 -2.11 2.13
C VAL A 45 18.41 -3.32 1.73
N GLN A 46 17.34 -3.09 0.99
CA GLN A 46 16.42 -4.14 0.57
C GLN A 46 16.84 -4.70 -0.80
N GLU A 47 17.09 -6.01 -0.86
CA GLU A 47 17.34 -6.69 -2.13
C GLU A 47 16.03 -6.84 -2.91
N VAL A 48 16.05 -6.47 -4.21
CA VAL A 48 14.92 -6.60 -5.12
C VAL A 48 15.35 -7.39 -6.35
N ARG A 49 14.55 -8.36 -6.78
CA ARG A 49 14.85 -9.24 -7.93
C ARG A 49 14.53 -8.55 -9.26
N CYS A 50 15.41 -8.73 -10.25
CA CYS A 50 15.20 -8.22 -11.61
C CYS A 50 14.19 -9.07 -12.42
N PRO A 51 13.51 -8.50 -13.44
CA PRO A 51 13.62 -7.12 -13.95
C PRO A 51 12.78 -6.12 -13.14
N VAL A 52 13.30 -4.90 -12.96
CA VAL A 52 12.60 -3.79 -12.31
C VAL A 52 12.72 -2.51 -13.13
N THR A 53 11.73 -1.63 -13.02
CA THR A 53 11.79 -0.27 -13.54
C THR A 53 12.11 0.67 -12.40
N VAL A 54 13.23 1.39 -12.50
CA VAL A 54 13.59 2.44 -11.54
C VAL A 54 12.96 3.75 -12.01
N CYS A 55 12.01 4.26 -11.23
CA CYS A 55 11.42 5.58 -11.46
C CYS A 55 12.29 6.67 -10.81
N ILE A 56 12.56 7.75 -11.54
CA ILE A 56 13.31 8.92 -11.08
C ILE A 56 12.40 10.06 -10.67
#